data_AF-A0AB39RRW5-F1
#
_entry.id   AF-A0AB39RRW5-F1
#
_cell.length_a   1.000
_cell.length_b   1.000
_cell.length_c   1.000
_cell.angle_alpha   90.00
_cell.angle_beta   90.00
_cell.angle_gamma   90.00
#
_symmetry.space_group_name_H-M   'P 1'
#
loop_
_entity.id
_entity.type
_entity.pdbx_description
1 polymer ?
#
loop_
_entity_poly.entity_id
_entity_poly.type
_entity_poly.pdbx_seq_one_letter_code
_entity_poly.pdbx_strand_id
1 'polypeptide(L)'
;MADTLEAQSEPADDPLAPHPDTLAVIGNRNIKRGQLNYAVPDILQLQRRIRRYNADHDVPHGDIVVLALDTWLRAKGYPPDLTRPQAKAQ
;
A
#
# COMPACT_ATOMS: atom_id res chain seq x y z
N MET A 1 38.82 23.38 4.95
CA MET A 1 37.84 23.31 3.85
C MET A 1 37.25 21.92 3.96
N ALA A 2 36.23 21.72 4.79
CA ALA A 2 34.81 22.01 4.50
C ALA A 2 34.36 21.26 3.24
N ASP A 3 33.77 20.07 3.42
CA ASP A 3 32.36 19.75 3.11
C ASP A 3 32.24 18.23 2.88
N THR A 4 31.67 17.48 3.82
CA THR A 4 30.24 17.08 3.75
C THR A 4 29.97 16.17 2.56
N LEU A 5 30.46 14.92 2.63
CA LEU A 5 29.77 13.81 1.96
C LEU A 5 28.72 13.29 2.94
N GLU A 6 27.73 14.14 3.22
CA GLU A 6 26.45 13.69 3.72
C GLU A 6 25.81 12.96 2.54
N ALA A 7 26.12 11.67 2.42
CA ALA A 7 25.36 10.76 1.60
C ALA A 7 23.93 10.93 2.06
N GLN A 8 23.15 11.67 1.27
CA GLN A 8 21.73 11.82 1.48
C GLN A 8 21.15 10.41 1.42
N SER A 9 20.98 9.80 2.59
CA SER A 9 19.96 8.79 2.77
C SER A 9 18.67 9.51 2.44
N GLU A 10 18.24 9.38 1.19
CA GLU A 10 16.88 9.66 0.79
C GLU A 10 15.99 9.08 1.90
N PRO A 11 15.05 9.85 2.46
CA PRO A 11 14.16 9.32 3.48
C PRO A 11 13.52 8.10 2.84
N ALA A 12 13.86 6.91 3.33
CA ALA A 12 13.28 5.68 2.86
C ALA A 12 11.77 5.91 2.87
N ASP A 13 11.18 5.95 1.67
CA ASP A 13 9.74 6.00 1.46
C ASP A 13 9.16 5.06 2.50
N ASP A 14 8.39 5.60 3.47
CA ASP A 14 7.89 4.78 4.57
C ASP A 14 7.20 3.58 3.91
N PRO A 15 7.69 2.35 4.12
CA PRO A 15 7.18 1.19 3.39
C PRO A 15 5.72 0.89 3.76
N LEU A 16 5.15 1.63 4.71
CA LEU A 16 3.76 1.60 5.13
C LEU A 16 2.98 2.86 4.70
N ALA A 17 3.59 3.82 4.01
CA ALA A 17 2.88 4.96 3.45
C ALA A 17 1.93 4.50 2.34
N PRO A 18 0.65 4.92 2.38
CA PRO A 18 -0.30 4.55 1.35
C PRO A 18 0.07 5.16 0.00
N HIS A 19 0.07 4.35 -1.05
CA HIS A 19 0.40 4.81 -2.39
C HIS A 19 -0.62 5.85 -2.91
N PRO A 20 -0.20 6.95 -3.53
CA PRO A 20 -1.10 8.00 -4.01
C PRO A 20 -2.16 7.51 -5.00
N ASP A 21 -1.79 6.58 -5.90
CA ASP A 21 -2.76 5.95 -6.83
C ASP A 21 -3.89 5.23 -6.07
N THR A 22 -3.55 4.56 -4.98
CA THR A 22 -4.52 3.81 -4.17
C THR A 22 -5.48 4.77 -3.47
N LEU A 23 -4.95 5.88 -2.95
CA LEU A 23 -5.77 6.97 -2.41
C LEU A 23 -6.71 7.58 -3.46
N ALA A 24 -6.22 7.79 -4.68
CA ALA A 24 -7.03 8.31 -5.79
C ALA A 24 -8.17 7.36 -6.19
N VAL A 25 -7.92 6.04 -6.19
CA VAL A 25 -8.93 5.03 -6.51
C VAL A 25 -9.99 4.92 -5.41
N ILE A 26 -9.60 4.84 -4.13
CA ILE A 26 -10.58 4.73 -3.03
C ILE A 26 -11.40 6.01 -2.84
N GLY A 27 -10.83 7.17 -3.18
CA GLY A 27 -11.52 8.46 -3.12
C GLY A 27 -12.64 8.61 -4.15
N ASN A 28 -12.65 7.77 -5.19
CA ASN A 28 -13.71 7.77 -6.19
C ASN A 28 -14.94 6.99 -5.69
N ARG A 29 -16.06 7.71 -5.55
CA ARG A 29 -17.33 7.16 -5.02
C ARG A 29 -17.97 6.08 -5.90
N ASN A 30 -17.63 6.00 -7.18
CA ASN A 30 -18.31 5.13 -8.15
C ASN A 30 -17.45 3.93 -8.61
N ILE A 31 -16.50 3.48 -7.80
CA ILE A 31 -15.68 2.32 -8.14
C ILE A 31 -16.45 1.00 -7.98
N LYS A 32 -16.28 0.08 -8.93
CA LYS A 32 -16.75 -1.30 -8.78
C LYS A 32 -15.83 -2.02 -7.80
N ARG A 33 -16.39 -2.55 -6.71
CA ARG A 33 -15.67 -3.29 -5.68
C ARG A 33 -15.90 -4.79 -5.84
N GLY A 34 -14.84 -5.55 -6.07
CA GLY A 34 -14.87 -7.02 -6.05
C GLY A 34 -14.72 -7.56 -4.62
N GLN A 35 -15.31 -8.72 -4.34
CA GLN A 35 -15.11 -9.42 -3.07
C GLN A 35 -13.82 -10.24 -3.10
N LEU A 36 -12.97 -10.08 -2.08
CA LEU A 36 -11.81 -10.94 -1.84
C LEU A 36 -12.19 -11.99 -0.78
N ASN A 37 -12.30 -13.25 -1.19
CA ASN A 37 -12.73 -14.36 -0.32
C ASN A 37 -11.50 -15.13 0.19
N TYR A 38 -10.98 -14.77 1.36
CA TYR A 38 -9.87 -15.47 2.02
C TYR A 38 -10.18 -15.72 3.50
N ALA A 39 -9.82 -16.89 3.99
CA ALA A 39 -9.85 -17.20 5.41
C ALA A 39 -8.60 -16.62 6.10
N VAL A 40 -8.79 -15.87 7.18
CA VAL A 40 -7.71 -15.31 7.99
C VAL A 40 -7.68 -15.98 9.37
N PRO A 41 -6.51 -16.17 10.00
CA PRO A 41 -6.43 -16.74 11.34
C PRO A 41 -7.13 -15.86 12.38
N ASP A 42 -8.08 -16.42 13.12
CA ASP A 42 -8.86 -15.70 14.14
C ASP A 42 -8.01 -15.18 15.30
N ILE A 43 -6.88 -15.83 15.58
CA ILE A 43 -5.96 -15.41 16.65
C ILE A 43 -5.38 -14.01 16.42
N LEU A 44 -5.29 -13.57 15.15
CA LEU A 44 -4.83 -12.22 14.80
C LEU A 44 -5.91 -11.15 15.02
N GLN A 45 -7.16 -11.57 15.23
CA GLN A 45 -8.32 -10.72 15.50
C GLN A 45 -8.45 -9.55 14.51
N LEU A 46 -8.13 -9.79 13.23
CA LEU A 46 -8.09 -8.73 12.21
C LEU A 46 -9.42 -7.99 12.08
N GLN A 47 -10.54 -8.70 12.13
CA GLN A 47 -11.87 -8.09 12.11
C GLN A 47 -12.08 -7.09 13.26
N ARG A 48 -11.62 -7.42 14.47
CA ARG A 48 -11.73 -6.55 15.64
C ARG A 48 -10.87 -5.29 15.49
N ARG A 49 -9.63 -5.47 15.02
CA ARG A 49 -8.69 -4.37 14.78
C ARG A 49 -9.20 -3.42 13.72
N ILE A 50 -9.73 -3.95 12.62
CA ILE A 50 -10.32 -3.19 11.52
C ILE A 50 -11.54 -2.39 12.01
N ARG A 51 -12.43 -3.00 12.79
CA ARG A 51 -13.57 -2.29 13.40
C ARG A 51 -13.13 -1.15 14.32
N ARG A 52 -12.12 -1.38 15.15
CA ARG A 52 -11.61 -0.34 16.06
C ARG A 52 -10.97 0.81 15.30
N TYR A 53 -10.14 0.50 14.30
CA TYR A 53 -9.50 1.52 13.47
C TYR A 53 -10.53 2.37 12.72
N ASN A 54 -11.57 1.75 12.16
CA ASN A 54 -12.70 2.47 11.57
C ASN A 54 -13.36 3.43 12.57
N ALA A 55 -13.65 2.97 13.80
CA ALA A 55 -14.26 3.82 14.82
C ALA A 55 -13.37 5.01 15.22
N ASP A 56 -12.05 4.83 15.21
CA ASP A 56 -11.09 5.86 15.63
C ASP A 56 -10.75 6.85 14.49
N HIS A 57 -10.83 6.45 13.21
CA HIS A 57 -10.35 7.24 12.05
C HIS A 57 -11.38 7.46 10.93
N ASP A 58 -12.61 6.95 11.08
CA ASP A 58 -13.70 6.99 10.08
C ASP A 58 -13.34 6.38 8.71
N VAL A 59 -12.32 5.51 8.65
CA VAL A 59 -11.91 4.84 7.41
C VAL A 59 -12.75 3.58 7.20
N PRO A 60 -13.43 3.40 6.06
CA PRO A 60 -14.24 2.21 5.79
C PRO A 60 -13.42 0.91 5.86
N HIS A 61 -14.01 -0.16 6.37
CA HIS A 61 -13.34 -1.46 6.52
C HIS A 61 -12.67 -1.96 5.22
N GLY A 62 -13.34 -1.77 4.08
CA GLY A 62 -12.80 -2.15 2.77
C GLY A 62 -11.58 -1.32 2.38
N ASP A 63 -11.57 -0.02 2.69
CA ASP A 63 -10.46 0.87 2.35
C ASP A 63 -9.25 0.60 3.24
N ILE A 64 -9.46 0.24 4.52
CA ILE A 64 -8.39 -0.24 5.41
C ILE A 64 -7.69 -1.46 4.79
N VAL A 65 -8.47 -2.43 4.29
CA VAL A 65 -7.92 -3.64 3.67
C VAL A 65 -7.19 -3.31 2.37
N VAL A 66 -7.77 -2.47 1.51
CA VAL A 66 -7.15 -2.06 0.24
C VAL A 66 -5.82 -1.34 0.49
N LEU A 67 -5.79 -0.36 1.41
CA LEU A 67 -4.59 0.39 1.73
C LEU A 67 -3.48 -0.51 2.27
N ALA A 68 -3.80 -1.35 3.26
CA ALA A 68 -2.81 -2.24 3.87
C ALA A 68 -2.28 -3.28 2.86
N LEU A 69 -3.17 -3.88 2.07
CA LEU A 69 -2.80 -4.91 1.11
C LEU A 69 -2.02 -4.35 -0.07
N ASP A 70 -2.46 -3.23 -0.64
CA ASP A 70 -1.78 -2.59 -1.77
C ASP A 70 -0.39 -2.08 -1.37
N THR A 71 -0.28 -1.42 -0.21
CA THR A 71 1.01 -0.96 0.31
C THR A 71 1.96 -2.13 0.53
N TRP A 72 1.47 -3.23 1.12
CA TRP A 72 2.27 -4.44 1.29
C TRP A 72 2.70 -5.07 -0.04
N LEU A 73 1.81 -5.15 -1.02
CA LEU A 73 2.11 -5.68 -2.36
C LEU A 73 3.17 -4.82 -3.06
N ARG A 74 3.03 -3.49 -3.03
CA ARG A 74 3.98 -2.55 -3.63
C ARG A 74 5.34 -2.58 -2.94
N ALA A 75 5.38 -2.70 -1.61
CA ALA A 75 6.62 -2.91 -0.86
C ALA A 75 7.31 -4.23 -1.23
N LYS A 76 6.56 -5.22 -1.76
CA LYS A 76 7.11 -6.45 -2.35
C LYS A 76 7.44 -6.34 -3.84
N GLY A 77 7.22 -5.17 -4.45
CA GLY A 77 7.45 -4.92 -5.87
C GLY A 77 6.33 -5.42 -6.78
N TYR A 78 5.09 -5.50 -6.28
CA TYR A 78 3.92 -5.91 -7.07
C TYR A 78 3.01 -4.71 -7.44
N PRO A 79 2.47 -4.64 -8.67
CA PRO A 79 2.76 -5.54 -9.78
C PRO A 79 4.24 -5.42 -10.20
N PRO A 80 4.95 -6.54 -10.42
CA PRO A 80 6.30 -6.48 -10.95
C PRO A 80 6.16 -5.80 -12.28
N ASP A 81 6.89 -4.70 -12.43
CA ASP A 81 6.91 -3.85 -13.61
C ASP A 81 6.86 -4.75 -14.88
N LEU A 82 5.67 -4.93 -15.45
CA LEU A 82 5.46 -5.78 -16.63
C LEU A 82 6.15 -5.16 -17.86
N THR A 83 6.64 -3.94 -17.69
CA THR A 83 7.45 -3.15 -18.60
C THR A 83 8.95 -3.21 -18.23
N ARG A 84 9.52 -4.41 -18.16
CA ARG A 84 10.93 -4.57 -18.52
C ARG A 84 11.06 -5.48 -19.76
N PRO A 85 10.66 -5.01 -20.97
CA PRO A 85 11.38 -5.48 -22.14
C PRO A 85 12.84 -5.11 -21.90
N GLN A 86 13.71 -6.12 -22.01
CA GLN A 86 15.14 -5.94 -21.87
C GLN A 86 15.63 -4.76 -22.71
N ALA A 87 16.66 -4.12 -22.17
CA ALA A 87 17.43 -3.06 -22.77
C ALA A 87 17.56 -3.18 -24.28
N LYS A 88 17.47 -2.00 -24.94
CA LYS A 88 17.94 -1.75 -26.30
C LYS A 88 19.19 -2.60 -26.61
N ALA A 89 19.12 -3.37 -27.69
CA ALA A 89 20.30 -3.75 -28.45
C ALA A 89 19.94 -3.69 -29.94
N GLN A 90 20.33 -2.54 -30.51
CA GLN A 90 20.78 -2.27 -31.88
C GLN A 90 19.81 -2.51 -33.04
#